data_AF-A0A7G5N1C3-F1
#
_entry.id   AF-A0A7G5N1C3-F1
#
_cell.length_a   1.000
_cell.length_b   1.000
_cell.length_c   1.000
_cell.angle_alpha   90.00
_cell.angle_beta   90.00
_cell.angle_gamma   90.00
#
_symmetry.space_group_name_H-M   'P 1'
#
loop_
_entity.id
_entity.type
_entity.pdbx_description
1 polymer ?
#
loop_
_entity_poly.entity_id
_entity_poly.type
_entity_poly.pdbx_seq_one_letter_code
_entity_poly.pdbx_strand_id
1 'polypeptide(L)' 'MSPKTGQKLTDNPKDVTVRARMDKSTVEKLDYLVKEYGSDRSKIIRNGIEIQYESARKK' A
#
# COMPACT_ATOMS: atom_id res chain seq x y z
N MET A 1 21.88 10.06 -16.62
CA MET A 1 21.38 9.02 -17.53
C MET A 1 19.87 9.06 -17.51
N SER A 2 19.24 9.69 -18.50
CA SER A 2 17.77 9.75 -18.59
C SER A 2 17.24 8.41 -19.13
N PRO A 3 16.19 7.84 -18.53
CA PRO A 3 15.59 6.61 -19.05
C PRO A 3 15.07 6.85 -20.47
N LYS A 4 15.38 5.93 -21.38
CA LYS A 4 14.91 5.99 -22.77
C LYS A 4 13.39 5.76 -22.79
N THR A 5 12.67 6.58 -23.54
CA THR A 5 11.24 6.45 -23.77
C THR A 5 10.92 5.01 -24.20
N GLY A 6 10.14 4.27 -23.40
CA GLY A 6 9.79 2.86 -23.65
C GLY A 6 10.51 1.82 -22.77
N GLN A 7 11.43 2.22 -21.89
CA GLN A 7 12.00 1.31 -20.91
C GLN A 7 10.95 0.96 -19.84
N LYS A 8 10.61 -0.33 -19.69
CA LYS A 8 9.80 -0.81 -18.55
C LYS A 8 10.53 -0.41 -17.26
N LEU A 9 9.94 0.51 -16.49
CA LEU A 9 10.53 1.00 -15.24
C LEU A 9 10.62 -0.09 -14.16
N THR A 10 9.82 -1.17 -14.28
CA THR A 10 9.77 -2.32 -13.38
C THR A 10 8.84 -3.38 -13.96
N ASP A 11 9.13 -4.67 -13.75
CA ASP A 11 8.28 -5.79 -14.22
C ASP A 11 6.95 -5.94 -13.46
N ASN A 12 6.85 -5.34 -12.27
CA ASN A 12 5.63 -5.31 -11.46
C ASN A 12 5.22 -3.85 -11.11
N PRO A 13 4.71 -3.09 -12.09
CA PRO A 13 4.27 -1.72 -11.84
C PRO A 13 3.14 -1.70 -10.81
N LYS A 14 3.10 -0.65 -9.97
CA LYS A 14 2.00 -0.42 -9.04
C LYS A 14 0.86 0.32 -9.75
N ASP A 15 0.29 -0.31 -10.77
CA ASP A 15 -0.73 0.26 -11.66
C ASP A 15 -2.17 -0.12 -11.26
N VAL A 16 -2.35 -1.19 -10.49
CA VAL A 16 -3.66 -1.62 -10.01
C VAL A 16 -4.16 -0.73 -8.88
N THR A 17 -5.37 -0.17 -9.06
CA THR A 17 -6.08 0.62 -8.04
C THR A 17 -7.21 -0.17 -7.42
N VAL A 18 -7.17 -0.37 -6.11
CA VAL A 18 -8.27 -0.99 -5.34
C VAL A 18 -9.07 0.13 -4.65
N ARG A 19 -10.38 0.18 -4.90
CA ARG A 19 -11.30 1.09 -4.20
C ARG A 19 -12.08 0.33 -3.15
N ALA A 20 -12.01 0.79 -1.90
CA ALA A 20 -12.74 0.22 -0.77
C ALA A 20 -13.58 1.29 -0.09
N ARG A 21 -14.79 0.93 0.34
CA ARG A 21 -15.61 1.77 1.23
C ARG A 21 -15.14 1.55 2.66
N MET A 22 -14.82 2.62 3.36
CA MET A 22 -14.40 2.60 4.75
C MET A 22 -15.26 3.59 5.54
N ASP A 23 -15.53 3.25 6.79
CA ASP A 23 -16.13 4.17 7.74
C ASP A 23 -15.09 5.20 8.23
N LYS A 24 -15.58 6.29 8.82
CA LYS A 24 -14.72 7.38 9.29
C LYS A 24 -13.70 6.92 10.33
N SER A 25 -14.09 6.00 11.22
CA SER A 25 -13.21 5.52 12.28
C SER A 25 -12.01 4.74 11.72
N THR A 26 -12.19 3.97 10.65
CA THR A 26 -11.10 3.24 10.00
C THR A 26 -10.14 4.20 9.28
N VAL A 27 -10.66 5.27 8.66
CA VAL A 27 -9.81 6.29 8.03
C VAL A 27 -9.00 7.05 9.08
N GLU A 28 -9.58 7.36 10.25
CA GLU A 28 -8.86 8.02 11.34
C GLU A 28 -7.71 7.14 11.88
N LYS A 29 -7.93 5.83 12.04
CA LYS A 29 -6.87 4.88 12.40
C LYS A 29 -5.77 4.85 11.34
N LEU A 30 -6.13 4.85 10.06
CA LEU A 30 -5.15 4.88 8.97
C LEU A 30 -4.30 6.16 9.01
N ASP A 31 -4.91 7.31 9.29
CA ASP A 31 -4.20 8.59 9.41
C ASP A 31 -3.29 8.65 10.62
N TYR A 32 -3.69 8.05 11.73
CA TYR A 32 -2.83 7.88 12.89
C TYR A 32 -1.57 7.07 12.53
N LEU A 33 -1.74 5.91 11.88
CA LEU A 33 -0.62 5.06 11.46
C LEU A 33 0.32 5.77 10.48
N VAL A 34 -0.24 6.56 9.56
CA VAL A 34 0.55 7.38 8.63
C VAL A 34 1.47 8.35 9.36
N LYS A 35 0.95 9.03 10.39
CA LYS A 35 1.74 9.97 11.21
C LYS A 35 2.79 9.25 12.04
N GLU A 36 2.40 8.16 12.70
CA GLU A 36 3.27 7.38 13.59
C GLU A 36 4.48 6.80 12.85
N TYR A 37 4.26 6.24 11.66
CA TYR A 37 5.32 5.59 10.88
C TYR A 37 5.99 6.52 9.85
N GLY A 38 5.60 7.79 9.78
CA GLY A 38 6.12 8.75 8.79
C GLY A 38 6.00 8.23 7.36
N SER A 39 4.84 7.65 7.00
CA SER A 39 4.64 6.93 5.74
C SER A 39 3.38 7.36 5.00
N ASP A 40 3.18 6.89 3.77
CA ASP A 40 1.95 7.16 3.01
C ASP A 40 0.84 6.16 3.29
N ARG A 41 -0.42 6.61 3.19
CA ARG A 41 -1.62 5.75 3.33
C ARG A 41 -1.51 4.46 2.50
N SER A 42 -1.09 4.58 1.24
CA SER A 42 -0.92 3.43 0.33
C SER A 42 0.15 2.45 0.79
N LYS A 43 1.21 2.93 1.48
CA LYS A 43 2.27 2.06 2.01
C LYS A 43 1.78 1.33 3.26
N ILE A 44 1.08 2.02 4.15
CA ILE A 44 0.46 1.40 5.33
C ILE A 44 -0.56 0.33 4.93
N ILE A 45 -1.45 0.61 3.96
CA ILE A 45 -2.44 -0.37 3.49
C ILE A 45 -1.76 -1.62 2.91
N ARG A 46 -0.74 -1.44 2.06
CA ARG A 46 0.00 -2.58 1.48
C ARG A 46 0.68 -3.43 2.56
N ASN A 47 1.31 -2.79 3.54
CA ASN A 47 1.93 -3.49 4.65
C ASN A 47 0.90 -4.26 5.49
N GLY A 48 -0.27 -3.66 5.73
CA GLY A 48 -1.37 -4.33 6.44
C GLY A 48 -1.86 -5.58 5.70
N ILE A 49 -1.96 -5.53 4.37
CA ILE A 49 -2.31 -6.69 3.54
C ILE A 49 -1.24 -7.80 3.66
N GLU A 50 0.04 -7.45 3.62
CA GLU A 50 1.13 -8.43 3.74
C GLU A 50 1.11 -9.14 5.10
N ILE A 51 0.92 -8.39 6.19
CA ILE A 51 0.82 -8.95 7.55
C ILE A 51 -0.37 -9.92 7.64
N GLN A 52 -1.53 -9.53 7.11
CA GLN A 52 -2.73 -10.37 7.11
C GLN A 52 -2.52 -11.63 6.26
N TYR A 53 -1.87 -11.50 5.11
CA TYR A 53 -1.57 -12.60 4.20
C TYR A 53 -0.59 -13.60 4.82
N GLU A 54 0.52 -13.12 5.40
CA GLU A 54 1.46 -13.98 6.11
C GLU A 54 0.79 -14.71 7.28
N SER A 55 -0.04 -13.99 8.04
CA SER A 55 -0.77 -14.57 9.17
C SER A 55 -1.75 -15.65 8.74
N ALA A 56 -2.39 -15.48 7.58
CA ALA A 56 -3.27 -16.50 6.99
C ALA A 56 -2.50 -17.69 6.42
N ARG A 57 -1.32 -17.46 5.81
CA ARG A 57 -0.50 -18.50 5.15
C ARG A 57 0.30 -19.36 6.13
N LYS A 58 0.58 -18.85 7.33
CA LYS A 58 1.23 -19.60 8.42
C LYS A 58 0.26 -20.52 9.17
N LYS A 59 -1.02 -20.53 8.77
CA LYS A 59 -2.09 -21.33 9.35
C LYS A 59 -2.29 -22.60 8.54
#